data_AF-A0A9P5J2C6-F1
#
_entry.id   AF-A0A9P5J2C6-F1
#
_cell.length_a   1.000
_cell.length_b   1.000
_cell.length_c   1.000
_cell.angle_alpha   90.00
_cell.angle_beta   90.00
_cell.angle_gamma   90.00
#
_symmetry.space_group_name_H-M   'P 1'
#
loop_
_entity.id
_entity.type
_entity.pdbx_description
1 polymer ?
#
loop_
_entity_poly.entity_id
_entity_poly.type
_entity_poly.pdbx_seq_one_letter_code
_entity_poly.pdbx_strand_id
1 'polypeptide(L)'
;MIPAAFGVINEALGSLNDILTGWTVHTTPVILQHPPSRRATHKSMIEQNLAIIDLWDTELSKLSQKISDAKNLVLRKRAACASALTPIAGLPVELLGEIFQMVANTFNNQSVAVISAVCSLWRTIALNQPHLWATIEFSIGGSPYRAATYFARNRSTPLRVEVGDQRMHWGALIFESLPTVNLQLEALHWGSSLDMAELLHDPGDPQSEFTTLKTLTLSLPHSCRTCGIWWTDIEPELSFLDSVRFPALRHLELTRFVLNISQSIIPQLEYLKLDSVRLNTNGCSNTLRHARSLKTLIIDKSSDAELFFQGDPGISNDVYVLQSLENMQLSWCSYELTGMILKTFRCPSLLELHLSNVTQGLALSASGPFLNHLAHTVSRP
;
A
#
# COMPACT_ATOMS: atom_id res chain seq x y z
N MET A 1 2.45 -18.64 -53.55
CA MET A 1 2.41 -19.94 -52.83
C MET A 1 0.98 -20.48 -52.60
N ILE A 2 -0.01 -19.64 -52.24
CA ILE A 2 -1.41 -20.09 -52.01
C ILE A 2 -2.09 -20.71 -53.26
N PRO A 3 -1.90 -20.20 -54.50
CA PRO A 3 -2.57 -20.78 -55.67
C PRO A 3 -2.12 -22.21 -56.02
N ALA A 4 -0.85 -22.53 -55.77
CA ALA A 4 -0.28 -23.85 -56.07
C ALA A 4 -0.79 -24.92 -55.10
N ALA A 5 -0.99 -24.58 -53.82
CA ALA A 5 -1.54 -25.50 -52.83
C ALA A 5 -3.01 -25.84 -53.09
N PHE A 6 -3.80 -24.88 -53.61
CA PHE A 6 -5.19 -25.09 -53.99
C PHE A 6 -5.34 -26.07 -55.17
N GLY A 7 -4.40 -26.04 -56.13
CA GLY A 7 -4.39 -26.99 -57.25
C GLY A 7 -4.22 -28.43 -56.78
N VAL A 8 -3.24 -28.69 -55.91
CA VAL A 8 -2.95 -30.02 -55.37
C VAL A 8 -4.11 -30.57 -54.53
N ILE A 9 -4.77 -29.71 -53.73
CA ILE A 9 -5.92 -30.11 -52.92
C ILE A 9 -7.13 -30.47 -53.81
N ASN A 10 -7.41 -29.69 -54.85
CA ASN A 10 -8.52 -29.99 -55.76
C ASN A 10 -8.29 -31.28 -56.57
N GLU A 11 -7.05 -31.55 -56.99
CA GLU A 11 -6.69 -32.80 -57.67
C GLU A 11 -6.85 -34.02 -56.74
N ALA A 12 -6.39 -33.90 -55.48
CA ALA A 12 -6.52 -34.94 -54.48
C ALA A 12 -7.99 -35.21 -54.11
N LEU A 13 -8.80 -34.15 -53.96
CA LEU A 13 -10.24 -34.27 -53.69
C LEU A 13 -11.00 -34.89 -54.88
N GLY A 14 -10.61 -34.57 -56.12
CA GLY A 14 -11.14 -35.20 -57.32
C GLY A 14 -10.90 -36.71 -57.32
N SER A 15 -9.64 -37.12 -57.08
CA SER A 15 -9.29 -38.55 -57.01
C SER A 15 -9.98 -39.29 -55.86
N LEU A 16 -10.17 -38.65 -54.70
CA LEU A 16 -10.90 -39.21 -53.56
C LEU A 16 -12.38 -39.40 -53.87
N ASN A 17 -13.00 -38.43 -54.56
CA ASN A 17 -14.41 -38.50 -54.94
C ASN A 17 -14.66 -39.63 -55.97
N ASP A 18 -13.74 -39.84 -56.91
CA ASP A 18 -13.81 -40.96 -57.85
C ASP A 18 -13.68 -42.33 -57.16
N ILE A 19 -12.83 -42.42 -56.13
CA ILE A 19 -12.71 -43.63 -55.31
C ILE A 19 -13.99 -43.87 -54.49
N LEU A 20 -14.53 -42.84 -53.83
CA LEU A 20 -15.69 -42.95 -52.96
C LEU A 20 -17.00 -43.22 -53.72
N THR A 21 -17.15 -42.67 -54.93
CA THR A 21 -18.34 -42.91 -55.76
C THR A 21 -18.39 -44.35 -56.30
N GLY A 22 -17.26 -45.04 -56.40
CA GLY A 22 -17.21 -46.49 -56.69
C GLY A 22 -17.66 -47.39 -55.52
N TRP A 23 -17.83 -46.84 -54.31
CA TRP A 23 -18.05 -47.59 -53.07
C TRP A 23 -19.52 -47.56 -52.58
N THR A 24 -20.47 -47.14 -53.41
CA THR A 24 -21.88 -47.07 -53.02
C THR A 24 -22.48 -48.44 -52.64
N VAL A 25 -22.52 -48.70 -51.33
CA VAL A 25 -23.60 -49.35 -50.54
C VAL A 25 -24.10 -50.73 -50.99
N HIS A 26 -23.21 -51.72 -51.16
CA HIS A 26 -23.59 -53.16 -51.14
C HIS A 26 -22.68 -54.05 -50.27
N THR A 27 -21.96 -53.47 -49.32
CA THR A 27 -20.77 -54.11 -48.72
C THR A 27 -21.02 -55.17 -47.67
N THR A 28 -22.23 -55.35 -47.12
CA THR A 28 -22.39 -56.22 -45.93
C THR A 28 -22.73 -57.70 -46.20
N PRO A 29 -23.53 -58.09 -47.21
CA PRO A 29 -23.70 -59.53 -47.50
C PRO A 29 -22.70 -60.07 -48.55
N VAL A 30 -22.24 -59.23 -49.48
CA VAL A 30 -21.52 -59.67 -50.69
C VAL A 30 -20.03 -59.95 -50.42
N ILE A 31 -19.39 -59.18 -49.53
CA ILE A 31 -17.96 -59.36 -49.21
C ILE A 31 -17.70 -60.71 -48.54
N LEU A 32 -18.66 -61.23 -47.77
CA LEU A 32 -18.57 -62.53 -47.12
C LEU A 32 -18.71 -63.70 -48.10
N GLN A 33 -19.30 -63.49 -49.29
CA GLN A 33 -19.42 -64.50 -50.34
C GLN A 33 -18.16 -64.60 -51.23
N HIS A 34 -17.20 -63.69 -51.08
CA HIS A 34 -15.95 -63.74 -51.84
C HIS A 34 -14.96 -64.76 -51.29
N PRO A 35 -14.17 -65.42 -52.18
CA PRO A 35 -13.11 -66.33 -51.76
C PRO A 35 -12.11 -65.62 -50.83
N PRO A 36 -11.46 -66.34 -49.90
CA PRO A 36 -10.57 -65.77 -48.89
C PRO A 36 -9.48 -64.83 -49.46
N SER A 37 -8.95 -65.13 -50.63
CA SER A 37 -7.95 -64.31 -51.33
C SER A 37 -8.45 -62.90 -51.65
N ARG A 38 -9.67 -62.76 -52.19
CA ARG A 38 -10.28 -61.45 -52.46
C ARG A 38 -10.56 -60.65 -51.19
N ARG A 39 -10.98 -61.33 -50.11
CA ARG A 39 -11.19 -60.68 -48.80
C ARG A 39 -9.88 -60.14 -48.22
N ALA A 40 -8.78 -60.87 -48.36
CA ALA A 40 -7.46 -60.42 -47.94
C ALA A 40 -6.99 -59.18 -48.73
N THR A 41 -7.19 -59.16 -50.05
CA THR A 41 -6.88 -57.97 -50.88
C THR A 41 -7.71 -56.76 -50.48
N HIS A 42 -9.03 -56.95 -50.25
CA HIS A 42 -9.90 -55.84 -49.86
C HIS A 42 -9.54 -55.30 -48.46
N LYS A 43 -9.21 -56.19 -47.51
CA LYS A 43 -8.70 -55.81 -46.19
C LYS A 43 -7.41 -54.98 -46.31
N SER A 44 -6.44 -55.44 -47.10
CA SER A 44 -5.19 -54.73 -47.33
C SER A 44 -5.41 -53.35 -47.96
N MET A 45 -6.36 -53.21 -48.89
CA MET A 45 -6.72 -51.92 -49.48
C MET A 45 -7.38 -50.98 -48.46
N ILE A 46 -8.24 -51.49 -47.58
CA ILE A 46 -8.84 -50.70 -46.48
C ILE A 46 -7.74 -50.23 -45.52
N GLU A 47 -6.82 -51.10 -45.11
CA GLU A 47 -5.70 -50.74 -44.24
C GLU A 47 -4.78 -49.68 -44.89
N GLN A 48 -4.52 -49.81 -46.20
CA GLN A 48 -3.78 -48.79 -46.94
C GLN A 48 -4.53 -47.45 -47.00
N ASN A 49 -5.83 -47.45 -47.23
CA ASN A 49 -6.64 -46.24 -47.24
C ASN A 49 -6.72 -45.58 -45.85
N LEU A 50 -6.82 -46.36 -44.78
CA LEU A 50 -6.77 -45.85 -43.41
C LEU A 50 -5.42 -45.17 -43.11
N ALA A 51 -4.30 -45.79 -43.50
CA ALA A 51 -2.97 -45.19 -43.35
C ALA A 51 -2.82 -43.88 -44.15
N ILE A 52 -3.44 -43.79 -45.33
CA ILE A 52 -3.50 -42.55 -46.11
C ILE A 52 -4.32 -41.48 -45.36
N ILE A 53 -5.48 -41.83 -44.80
CA ILE A 53 -6.30 -40.91 -43.99
C ILE A 53 -5.52 -40.38 -42.79
N ASP A 54 -4.85 -41.25 -42.02
CA ASP A 54 -4.03 -40.86 -40.86
C ASP A 54 -2.88 -39.90 -41.25
N LEU A 55 -2.27 -40.13 -42.41
CA LEU A 55 -1.25 -39.23 -42.96
C LEU A 55 -1.83 -37.85 -43.28
N TRP A 56 -3.00 -37.80 -43.91
CA TRP A 56 -3.68 -36.53 -44.23
C TRP A 56 -4.14 -35.79 -42.97
N ASP A 57 -4.64 -36.47 -41.96
CA ASP A 57 -5.01 -35.87 -40.66
C ASP A 57 -3.79 -35.26 -39.96
N THR A 58 -2.64 -35.92 -40.06
CA THR A 58 -1.36 -35.40 -39.54
C THR A 58 -0.94 -34.14 -40.29
N GLU A 59 -1.04 -34.12 -41.62
CA GLU A 59 -0.70 -32.94 -42.43
C GLU A 59 -1.69 -31.78 -42.23
N LEU A 60 -2.99 -32.06 -42.12
CA LEU A 60 -4.01 -31.07 -41.78
C LEU A 60 -3.74 -30.44 -40.41
N SER A 61 -3.35 -31.25 -39.42
CA SER A 61 -2.97 -30.75 -38.09
C SER A 61 -1.75 -29.83 -38.15
N LYS A 62 -0.71 -30.18 -38.93
CA LYS A 62 0.47 -29.33 -39.15
C LYS A 62 0.12 -28.01 -39.84
N LEU A 63 -0.74 -28.05 -40.86
CA LEU A 63 -1.18 -26.85 -41.58
C LEU A 63 -2.03 -25.94 -40.69
N SER A 64 -2.95 -26.52 -39.91
CA SER A 64 -3.75 -25.80 -38.92
C SER A 64 -2.87 -25.08 -37.90
N GLN A 65 -1.83 -25.74 -37.38
CA GLN A 65 -0.85 -25.13 -36.48
C GLN A 65 -0.12 -23.96 -37.15
N LYS A 66 0.38 -24.14 -38.39
CA LYS A 66 1.05 -23.06 -39.15
C LYS A 66 0.15 -21.86 -39.39
N ILE A 67 -1.13 -22.06 -39.68
CA ILE A 67 -2.12 -20.99 -39.86
C ILE A 67 -2.32 -20.24 -38.54
N SER A 68 -2.45 -20.97 -37.42
CA SER A 68 -2.56 -20.39 -36.07
C SER A 68 -1.34 -19.52 -35.73
N ASP A 69 -0.13 -20.02 -36.00
CA ASP A 69 1.12 -19.29 -35.74
C ASP A 69 1.24 -18.04 -36.62
N ALA A 70 0.93 -18.15 -37.91
CA ALA A 70 0.94 -17.00 -38.83
C ALA A 70 -0.10 -15.94 -38.43
N LYS A 71 -1.30 -16.36 -38.00
CA LYS A 71 -2.35 -15.47 -37.49
C LYS A 71 -1.87 -14.73 -36.23
N ASN A 72 -1.28 -15.45 -35.28
CA ASN A 72 -0.71 -14.87 -34.06
C ASN A 72 0.41 -13.86 -34.38
N LEU A 73 1.27 -14.16 -35.36
CA LEU A 73 2.32 -13.25 -35.81
C LEU A 73 1.74 -11.96 -36.42
N VAL A 74 0.72 -12.06 -37.28
CA VAL A 74 0.06 -10.90 -37.87
C VAL A 74 -0.63 -10.04 -36.82
N LEU A 75 -1.30 -10.65 -35.84
CA LEU A 75 -1.92 -9.93 -34.73
C LEU A 75 -0.87 -9.19 -33.88
N ARG A 76 0.28 -9.82 -33.58
CA ARG A 76 1.40 -9.17 -32.88
C ARG A 76 1.96 -7.98 -33.67
N LYS A 77 2.16 -8.13 -34.99
CA LYS A 77 2.63 -7.02 -35.85
C LYS A 77 1.61 -5.88 -35.91
N ARG A 78 0.31 -6.19 -36.03
CA ARG A 78 -0.75 -5.17 -36.02
C ARG A 78 -0.78 -4.41 -34.71
N ALA A 79 -0.67 -5.11 -33.57
CA ALA A 79 -0.61 -4.48 -32.26
C ALA A 79 0.62 -3.57 -32.11
N ALA A 80 1.79 -4.03 -32.58
CA ALA A 80 3.01 -3.22 -32.57
C ALA A 80 2.88 -1.96 -33.43
N CYS A 81 2.37 -2.07 -34.66
CA CYS A 81 2.12 -0.91 -35.51
C CYS A 81 1.09 0.05 -34.90
N ALA A 82 -0.01 -0.48 -34.35
CA ALA A 82 -1.02 0.35 -33.68
C ALA A 82 -0.41 1.12 -32.51
N SER A 83 0.42 0.47 -31.68
CA SER A 83 1.11 1.16 -30.59
C SER A 83 2.07 2.24 -31.09
N ALA A 84 2.83 1.98 -32.17
CA ALA A 84 3.78 2.93 -32.73
C ALA A 84 3.10 4.18 -33.34
N LEU A 85 1.85 4.06 -33.77
CA LEU A 85 1.07 5.15 -34.34
C LEU A 85 0.31 5.98 -33.29
N THR A 86 0.30 5.55 -32.03
CA THR A 86 -0.30 6.36 -30.97
C THR A 86 0.60 7.58 -30.68
N PRO A 87 0.04 8.79 -30.51
CA PRO A 87 0.84 9.98 -30.20
C PRO A 87 1.74 9.81 -28.98
N ILE A 88 1.29 9.00 -28.01
CA ILE A 88 2.01 8.71 -26.77
C ILE A 88 3.29 7.88 -26.98
N ALA A 89 3.38 7.11 -28.08
CA ALA A 89 4.58 6.34 -28.41
C ALA A 89 5.74 7.21 -28.94
N GLY A 90 5.45 8.45 -29.37
CA GLY A 90 6.45 9.43 -29.77
C GLY A 90 7.02 10.26 -28.62
N LEU A 91 6.51 10.08 -27.39
CA LEU A 91 7.00 10.84 -26.24
C LEU A 91 8.40 10.36 -25.81
N PRO A 92 9.31 11.30 -25.48
CA PRO A 92 10.53 11.01 -24.75
C PRO A 92 10.26 10.21 -23.47
N VAL A 93 11.18 9.32 -23.11
CA VAL A 93 11.04 8.44 -21.94
C VAL A 93 10.97 9.22 -20.63
N GLU A 94 11.56 10.41 -20.59
CA GLU A 94 11.52 11.34 -19.47
C GLU A 94 10.10 11.86 -19.25
N LEU A 95 9.41 12.29 -20.33
CA LEU A 95 8.03 12.76 -20.24
C LEU A 95 7.07 11.64 -19.85
N LEU A 96 7.31 10.41 -20.32
CA LEU A 96 6.55 9.24 -19.86
C LEU A 96 6.77 8.98 -18.37
N GLY A 97 8.02 9.11 -17.88
CA GLY A 97 8.35 9.01 -16.45
C GLY A 97 7.58 10.03 -15.60
N GLU A 98 7.58 11.30 -16.01
CA GLU A 98 6.82 12.37 -15.32
C GLU A 98 5.32 12.09 -15.33
N ILE A 99 4.75 11.66 -16.46
CA ILE A 99 3.35 11.26 -16.54
C ILE A 99 3.07 10.10 -15.57
N PHE A 100 3.93 9.10 -15.49
CA PHE A 100 3.76 7.98 -14.56
C PHE A 100 3.80 8.45 -13.11
N GLN A 101 4.67 9.41 -12.78
CA GLN A 101 4.74 9.98 -11.44
C GLN A 101 3.47 10.76 -11.10
N MET A 102 2.96 11.57 -12.03
CA MET A 102 1.68 12.25 -11.83
C MET A 102 0.54 11.25 -11.61
N VAL A 103 0.50 10.16 -12.36
CA VAL A 103 -0.49 9.08 -12.17
C VAL A 103 -0.29 8.40 -10.81
N ALA A 104 0.94 8.09 -10.40
CA ALA A 104 1.23 7.49 -9.10
C ALA A 104 0.89 8.41 -7.92
N ASN A 105 0.98 9.73 -8.09
CA ASN A 105 0.60 10.71 -7.07
C ASN A 105 -0.92 10.97 -7.04
N THR A 106 -1.59 10.88 -8.19
CA THR A 106 -3.02 11.17 -8.32
C THR A 106 -3.88 9.96 -7.96
N PHE A 107 -3.42 8.77 -8.33
CA PHE A 107 -4.08 7.50 -8.06
C PHE A 107 -3.27 6.70 -7.06
N ASN A 108 -3.85 5.65 -6.48
CA ASN A 108 -3.10 4.77 -5.58
C ASN A 108 -1.94 4.06 -6.30
N ASN A 109 -1.05 3.47 -5.50
CA ASN A 109 0.15 2.78 -5.99
C ASN A 109 -0.14 1.62 -6.97
N GLN A 110 -1.37 1.08 -6.98
CA GLN A 110 -1.75 0.04 -7.94
C GLN A 110 -1.70 0.53 -9.39
N SER A 111 -1.84 1.85 -9.60
CA SER A 111 -1.73 2.49 -10.91
C SER A 111 -0.38 2.23 -11.57
N VAL A 112 0.72 2.20 -10.82
CA VAL A 112 2.07 1.93 -11.36
C VAL A 112 2.18 0.49 -11.86
N ALA A 113 1.58 -0.47 -11.15
CA ALA A 113 1.51 -1.85 -11.62
C ALA A 113 0.71 -1.96 -12.93
N VAL A 114 -0.42 -1.24 -13.05
CA VAL A 114 -1.24 -1.18 -14.27
C VAL A 114 -0.47 -0.54 -15.42
N ILE A 115 0.20 0.60 -15.18
CA ILE A 115 1.07 1.27 -16.16
C ILE A 115 2.15 0.31 -16.67
N SER A 116 2.81 -0.41 -15.76
CA SER A 116 3.87 -1.38 -16.11
C SER A 116 3.34 -2.60 -16.89
N ALA A 117 2.02 -2.79 -16.96
CA ALA A 117 1.40 -3.86 -17.72
C ALA A 117 1.06 -3.47 -19.17
N VAL A 118 1.08 -2.17 -19.52
CA VAL A 118 0.64 -1.67 -20.84
C VAL A 118 1.50 -2.20 -21.99
N CYS A 119 2.81 -1.95 -21.96
CA CYS A 119 3.75 -2.46 -22.96
C CYS A 119 5.16 -2.64 -22.37
N SER A 120 6.08 -3.24 -23.14
CA SER A 120 7.46 -3.49 -22.69
C SER A 120 8.22 -2.20 -22.37
N LEU A 121 8.06 -1.15 -23.18
CA LEU A 121 8.70 0.15 -22.96
C LEU A 121 8.23 0.77 -21.64
N TRP A 122 6.91 0.81 -21.39
CA TRP A 122 6.33 1.38 -20.17
C TRP A 122 6.77 0.61 -18.93
N ARG A 123 6.85 -0.72 -19.04
CA ARG A 123 7.42 -1.56 -17.98
C ARG A 123 8.86 -1.20 -17.69
N THR A 124 9.71 -1.08 -18.71
CA THR A 124 11.12 -0.73 -18.55
C THR A 124 11.28 0.63 -17.90
N ILE A 125 10.52 1.64 -18.33
CA ILE A 125 10.52 2.98 -17.72
C ILE A 125 10.10 2.89 -16.26
N ALA A 126 8.96 2.26 -15.96
CA ALA A 126 8.46 2.16 -14.60
C ALA A 126 9.41 1.41 -13.66
N LEU A 127 10.03 0.32 -14.11
CA LEU A 127 11.00 -0.45 -13.31
C LEU A 127 12.34 0.25 -13.10
N ASN A 128 12.68 1.23 -13.96
CA ASN A 128 13.90 2.03 -13.85
C ASN A 128 13.70 3.36 -13.11
N GLN A 129 12.49 3.63 -12.62
CA GLN A 129 12.16 4.82 -11.84
C GLN A 129 11.74 4.40 -10.43
N PRO A 130 12.70 4.25 -9.49
CA PRO A 130 12.42 3.66 -8.18
C PRO A 130 11.44 4.47 -7.33
N HIS A 131 11.41 5.79 -7.53
CA HIS A 131 10.49 6.71 -6.86
C HIS A 131 9.01 6.43 -7.16
N LEU A 132 8.68 5.78 -8.29
CA LEU A 132 7.32 5.27 -8.56
C LEU A 132 6.90 4.14 -7.61
N TRP A 133 7.85 3.50 -6.96
CA TRP A 133 7.64 2.38 -6.02
C TRP A 133 7.92 2.79 -4.57
N ALA A 134 8.22 4.06 -4.33
CA ALA A 134 8.60 4.59 -3.02
C ALA A 134 7.40 4.76 -2.08
N THR A 135 6.17 4.86 -2.62
CA THR A 135 4.96 4.87 -1.80
C THR A 135 4.32 3.48 -1.88
N ILE A 136 4.00 2.88 -0.73
CA ILE A 136 3.32 1.60 -0.65
C ILE A 136 2.07 1.80 0.19
N GLU A 137 0.92 1.55 -0.41
CA GLU A 137 -0.38 1.66 0.25
C GLU A 137 -0.98 0.26 0.41
N PHE A 138 -1.24 -0.11 1.65
CA PHE A 138 -1.93 -1.33 2.02
C PHE A 138 -3.39 -0.98 2.31
N SER A 139 -4.22 -1.00 1.27
CA SER A 139 -5.67 -0.84 1.37
C SER A 139 -6.39 -2.19 1.54
N ILE A 140 -7.68 -2.14 1.90
CA ILE A 140 -8.57 -3.32 1.97
C ILE A 140 -8.53 -4.06 0.63
N GLY A 141 -8.18 -5.35 0.66
CA GLY A 141 -8.07 -6.22 -0.52
C GLY A 141 -6.69 -6.20 -1.21
N GLY A 142 -5.74 -5.42 -0.70
CA GLY A 142 -4.34 -5.47 -1.13
C GLY A 142 -3.66 -6.78 -0.72
N SER A 143 -2.86 -7.35 -1.62
CA SER A 143 -2.03 -8.52 -1.31
C SER A 143 -0.65 -8.09 -0.80
N PRO A 144 -0.17 -8.60 0.35
CA PRO A 144 1.09 -8.22 0.98
C PRO A 144 2.27 -8.77 0.20
N TYR A 145 2.06 -9.80 -0.62
CA TYR A 145 3.07 -10.30 -1.55
C TYR A 145 3.50 -9.22 -2.56
N ARG A 146 2.67 -8.18 -2.75
CA ARG A 146 3.07 -6.99 -3.52
C ARG A 146 4.12 -6.16 -2.79
N ALA A 147 4.10 -6.09 -1.46
CA ALA A 147 5.07 -5.32 -0.67
C ALA A 147 6.51 -5.71 -1.01
N ALA A 148 6.81 -7.01 -0.97
CA ALA A 148 8.14 -7.53 -1.31
C ALA A 148 8.58 -7.10 -2.72
N THR A 149 7.65 -7.08 -3.68
CA THR A 149 7.94 -6.62 -5.04
C THR A 149 8.22 -5.11 -5.10
N TYR A 150 7.51 -4.30 -4.32
CA TYR A 150 7.74 -2.84 -4.26
C TYR A 150 9.05 -2.53 -3.55
N PHE A 151 9.33 -3.20 -2.42
CA PHE A 151 10.59 -3.07 -1.71
C PHE A 151 11.79 -3.41 -2.61
N ALA A 152 11.71 -4.52 -3.37
CA ALA A 152 12.76 -4.90 -4.31
C ALA A 152 12.97 -3.86 -5.45
N ARG A 153 11.95 -3.07 -5.78
CA ARG A 153 11.99 -2.07 -6.86
C ARG A 153 12.41 -0.67 -6.41
N ASN A 154 12.30 -0.36 -5.12
CA ASN A 154 12.60 0.97 -4.58
C ASN A 154 14.12 1.33 -4.60
N ARG A 155 15.02 0.35 -4.71
CA ARG A 155 16.48 0.56 -4.93
C ARG A 155 17.11 1.69 -4.08
N SER A 156 16.78 1.75 -2.78
CA SER A 156 17.27 2.75 -1.82
C SER A 156 16.67 4.15 -1.89
N THR A 157 15.52 4.37 -2.54
CA THR A 157 14.80 5.65 -2.40
C THR A 157 14.05 5.66 -1.06
N PRO A 158 13.92 6.83 -0.39
CA PRO A 158 13.15 6.91 0.83
C PRO A 158 11.73 6.38 0.65
N LEU A 159 11.32 5.49 1.54
CA LEU A 159 10.08 4.75 1.46
C LEU A 159 9.01 5.43 2.35
N ARG A 160 7.81 5.56 1.79
CA ARG A 160 6.59 5.94 2.49
C ARG A 160 5.62 4.77 2.51
N VAL A 161 5.31 4.27 3.69
CA VAL A 161 4.36 3.16 3.88
C VAL A 161 3.09 3.71 4.48
N GLU A 162 1.96 3.41 3.86
CA GLU A 162 0.62 3.75 4.33
C GLU A 162 -0.17 2.47 4.52
N VAL A 163 -0.49 2.12 5.76
CA VAL A 163 -1.35 1.00 6.11
C VAL A 163 -2.73 1.57 6.42
N GLY A 164 -3.71 1.29 5.58
CA GLY A 164 -5.08 1.78 5.74
C GLY A 164 -5.88 0.98 6.78
N ASP A 165 -7.20 1.22 6.82
CA ASP A 165 -8.12 0.50 7.72
C ASP A 165 -8.27 -0.98 7.32
N GLN A 166 -7.44 -1.84 7.88
CA GLN A 166 -7.31 -3.26 7.59
C GLN A 166 -8.15 -4.06 8.60
N ARG A 167 -9.18 -4.76 8.10
CA ARG A 167 -9.96 -5.72 8.91
C ARG A 167 -9.23 -7.04 9.17
N MET A 168 -7.96 -7.16 8.82
CA MET A 168 -7.19 -8.41 8.81
C MET A 168 -5.79 -8.19 9.39
N HIS A 169 -5.24 -9.25 10.00
CA HIS A 169 -3.92 -9.34 10.66
C HIS A 169 -2.70 -9.20 9.72
N TRP A 170 -2.77 -8.32 8.72
CA TRP A 170 -1.65 -8.11 7.79
C TRP A 170 -0.42 -7.51 8.46
N GLY A 171 -0.55 -7.00 9.69
CA GLY A 171 0.55 -6.37 10.40
C GLY A 171 1.76 -7.29 10.47
N ALA A 172 1.56 -8.53 10.94
CA ALA A 172 2.63 -9.52 11.03
C ALA A 172 3.30 -9.78 9.66
N LEU A 173 2.52 -9.96 8.59
CA LEU A 173 3.06 -10.26 7.25
C LEU A 173 3.83 -9.09 6.63
N ILE A 174 3.35 -7.85 6.85
CA ILE A 174 4.06 -6.65 6.38
C ILE A 174 5.38 -6.55 7.13
N PHE A 175 5.35 -6.70 8.46
CA PHE A 175 6.53 -6.63 9.30
C PHE A 175 7.51 -7.78 9.06
N GLU A 176 7.08 -9.01 8.78
CA GLU A 176 7.99 -10.10 8.36
C GLU A 176 8.75 -9.75 7.07
N SER A 177 8.16 -8.88 6.23
CA SER A 177 8.75 -8.44 4.97
C SER A 177 9.62 -7.18 5.09
N LEU A 178 9.60 -6.48 6.23
CA LEU A 178 10.33 -5.21 6.44
C LEU A 178 11.83 -5.43 6.79
N PRO A 179 12.22 -6.28 7.76
CA PRO A 179 13.63 -6.47 8.19
C PRO A 179 14.54 -7.02 7.11
N THR A 180 13.98 -7.76 6.13
CA THR A 180 14.76 -8.33 5.04
C THR A 180 15.28 -7.28 4.06
N VAL A 181 14.78 -6.05 4.16
CA VAL A 181 15.17 -4.96 3.28
C VAL A 181 15.76 -3.86 4.17
N ASN A 182 16.97 -3.41 3.82
CA ASN A 182 17.68 -2.33 4.52
C ASN A 182 16.95 -1.00 4.24
N LEU A 183 15.75 -0.85 4.79
CA LEU A 183 14.74 0.09 4.32
C LEU A 183 15.06 1.48 4.84
N GLN A 184 15.19 2.42 3.90
CA GLN A 184 15.15 3.85 4.17
C GLN A 184 13.70 4.28 4.41
N LEU A 185 13.02 3.71 5.41
CA LEU A 185 11.65 4.07 5.74
C LEU A 185 11.66 5.48 6.32
N GLU A 186 11.18 6.46 5.55
CA GLU A 186 11.15 7.88 5.95
C GLU A 186 9.79 8.27 6.55
N ALA A 187 8.71 7.66 6.07
CA ALA A 187 7.37 7.92 6.53
C ALA A 187 6.57 6.63 6.72
N LEU A 188 5.97 6.48 7.89
CA LEU A 188 5.08 5.37 8.23
C LEU A 188 3.75 5.93 8.71
N HIS A 189 2.70 5.68 7.93
CA HIS A 189 1.33 5.95 8.32
C HIS A 189 0.65 4.61 8.56
N TRP A 190 0.07 4.43 9.75
CA TRP A 190 -0.59 3.19 10.12
C TRP A 190 -1.95 3.45 10.73
N GLY A 191 -2.96 3.09 9.98
CA GLY A 191 -4.34 2.98 10.38
C GLY A 191 -4.63 1.56 10.89
N SER A 192 -5.44 1.49 11.95
CA SER A 192 -6.40 0.41 12.26
C SER A 192 -5.98 -0.89 12.94
N SER A 193 -4.71 -1.28 13.01
CA SER A 193 -4.37 -2.55 13.69
C SER A 193 -3.70 -2.34 15.05
N LEU A 194 -4.26 -2.99 16.08
CA LEU A 194 -3.68 -3.13 17.42
C LEU A 194 -2.39 -3.97 17.40
N ASP A 195 -2.19 -4.80 16.37
CA ASP A 195 -1.03 -5.69 16.23
C ASP A 195 0.29 -4.90 16.12
N MET A 196 0.26 -3.59 15.81
CA MET A 196 1.49 -2.79 15.76
C MET A 196 2.18 -2.75 17.13
N ALA A 197 1.41 -2.60 18.22
CA ALA A 197 2.01 -2.51 19.54
C ALA A 197 2.82 -3.77 19.82
N GLU A 198 2.27 -4.95 19.53
CA GLU A 198 2.99 -6.22 19.66
C GLU A 198 4.23 -6.30 18.75
N LEU A 199 4.13 -5.83 17.51
CA LEU A 199 5.22 -5.88 16.53
C LEU A 199 6.35 -4.91 16.83
N LEU A 200 6.06 -3.76 17.44
CA LEU A 200 7.08 -2.80 17.88
C LEU A 200 7.64 -3.13 19.27
N HIS A 201 6.97 -3.97 20.05
CA HIS A 201 7.33 -4.23 21.44
C HIS A 201 8.32 -5.40 21.61
N ASP A 202 8.86 -6.04 20.58
CA ASP A 202 9.99 -6.97 20.81
C ASP A 202 11.22 -6.15 21.27
N PRO A 203 11.56 -6.16 22.56
CA PRO A 203 12.62 -5.30 23.11
C PRO A 203 14.00 -5.87 22.81
N GLY A 204 14.06 -7.13 22.35
CA GLY A 204 15.29 -7.89 22.19
C GLY A 204 15.86 -7.88 20.78
N ASP A 205 15.13 -7.38 19.78
CA ASP A 205 15.60 -7.39 18.38
C ASP A 205 16.29 -6.07 17.99
N PRO A 206 17.64 -6.03 17.90
CA PRO A 206 18.38 -4.86 17.44
C PRO A 206 18.12 -4.52 15.97
N GLN A 207 17.46 -5.38 15.18
CA GLN A 207 17.07 -5.06 13.80
C GLN A 207 15.83 -4.15 13.72
N SER A 208 15.20 -3.80 14.85
CA SER A 208 14.00 -2.96 14.91
C SER A 208 14.28 -1.44 14.92
N GLU A 209 15.52 -1.01 14.69
CA GLU A 209 15.87 0.42 14.68
C GLU A 209 15.40 1.12 13.38
N PHE A 210 14.46 2.05 13.51
CA PHE A 210 13.95 2.89 12.42
C PHE A 210 14.77 4.17 12.27
N THR A 211 16.07 4.01 11.98
CA THR A 211 17.04 5.11 11.99
C THR A 211 16.77 6.24 11.00
N THR A 212 16.01 5.96 9.93
CA THR A 212 15.69 6.93 8.87
C THR A 212 14.27 7.50 8.95
N LEU A 213 13.45 7.02 9.89
CA LEU A 213 12.05 7.41 9.99
C LEU A 213 11.92 8.83 10.51
N LYS A 214 11.36 9.71 9.67
CA LYS A 214 11.13 11.13 9.97
C LYS A 214 9.68 11.41 10.34
N THR A 215 8.74 10.66 9.76
CA THR A 215 7.30 10.85 9.95
C THR A 215 6.66 9.56 10.43
N LEU A 216 5.96 9.63 11.56
CA LEU A 216 5.18 8.53 12.11
C LEU A 216 3.77 9.01 12.38
N THR A 217 2.79 8.40 11.72
CA THR A 217 1.37 8.65 11.97
C THR A 217 0.72 7.35 12.39
N LEU A 218 0.25 7.30 13.62
CA LEU A 218 -0.49 6.17 14.14
C LEU A 218 -1.93 6.58 14.37
N SER A 219 -2.86 5.77 13.90
CA SER A 219 -4.29 6.03 14.07
C SER A 219 -5.03 4.73 14.30
N LEU A 220 -5.62 4.57 15.48
CA LEU A 220 -6.37 3.36 15.80
C LEU A 220 -7.88 3.56 15.62
N PRO A 221 -8.68 2.57 15.18
CA PRO A 221 -10.04 2.81 14.65
C PRO A 221 -11.11 3.03 15.74
N HIS A 222 -12.05 3.98 15.57
CA HIS A 222 -13.05 4.42 16.59
C HIS A 222 -13.83 3.28 17.26
N SER A 223 -13.98 2.14 16.59
CA SER A 223 -14.52 0.92 17.16
C SER A 223 -13.95 -0.28 16.42
N CYS A 224 -13.26 -1.19 17.13
CA CYS A 224 -12.99 -2.53 16.61
C CYS A 224 -14.27 -3.37 16.77
N ARG A 225 -15.20 -3.26 15.81
CA ARG A 225 -16.46 -4.02 15.86
C ARG A 225 -16.25 -5.53 15.84
N THR A 226 -15.14 -5.99 15.25
CA THR A 226 -14.80 -7.40 15.09
C THR A 226 -14.37 -8.06 16.40
N CYS A 227 -13.76 -7.31 17.32
CA CYS A 227 -13.26 -7.87 18.57
C CYS A 227 -14.15 -7.57 19.78
N GLY A 228 -15.17 -6.72 19.64
CA GLY A 228 -16.11 -6.40 20.75
C GLY A 228 -15.47 -5.64 21.92
N ILE A 229 -14.19 -5.32 21.81
CA ILE A 229 -13.38 -4.64 22.81
C ILE A 229 -13.48 -3.14 22.55
N TRP A 230 -13.87 -2.40 23.58
CA TRP A 230 -13.89 -0.95 23.54
C TRP A 230 -12.47 -0.42 23.81
N TRP A 231 -12.18 0.78 23.31
CA TRP A 231 -10.92 1.51 23.51
C TRP A 231 -10.45 1.60 24.97
N THR A 232 -11.35 1.39 25.92
CA THR A 232 -11.06 1.46 27.35
C THR A 232 -10.24 0.28 27.86
N ASP A 233 -10.22 -0.85 27.17
CA ASP A 233 -9.74 -2.10 27.77
C ASP A 233 -8.36 -2.53 27.25
N ILE A 234 -7.85 -1.87 26.20
CA ILE A 234 -6.51 -2.10 25.66
C ILE A 234 -5.79 -0.76 25.69
N GLU A 235 -4.86 -0.64 26.64
CA GLU A 235 -3.95 0.49 26.76
C GLU A 235 -2.61 0.06 26.15
N PRO A 236 -2.41 0.17 24.83
CA PRO A 236 -1.10 -0.08 24.27
C PRO A 236 -0.17 1.01 24.80
N GLU A 237 0.65 0.68 25.78
CA GLU A 237 1.68 1.59 26.26
C GLU A 237 2.64 1.87 25.09
N LEU A 238 2.81 3.15 24.74
CA LEU A 238 3.78 3.58 23.73
C LEU A 238 5.21 3.59 24.27
N SER A 239 5.58 2.58 25.05
CA SER A 239 6.94 2.38 25.57
C SER A 239 7.98 2.25 24.45
N PHE A 240 7.54 1.91 23.24
CA PHE A 240 8.42 1.80 22.07
C PHE A 240 8.88 3.15 21.50
N LEU A 241 8.22 4.27 21.83
CA LEU A 241 8.59 5.60 21.32
C LEU A 241 9.80 6.16 22.08
N ASP A 242 10.97 5.57 21.84
CA ASP A 242 12.23 6.05 22.40
C ASP A 242 13.12 6.71 21.32
N SER A 243 14.06 7.55 21.77
CA SER A 243 15.00 8.24 20.88
C SER A 243 16.05 7.32 20.25
N VAL A 244 16.23 6.11 20.77
CA VAL A 244 17.21 5.14 20.27
C VAL A 244 16.67 4.48 19.00
N ARG A 245 15.40 4.09 19.01
CA ARG A 245 14.69 3.45 17.88
C ARG A 245 14.33 4.44 16.79
N PHE A 246 14.05 5.69 17.16
CA PHE A 246 13.57 6.72 16.22
C PHE A 246 14.45 7.98 16.23
N PRO A 247 15.77 7.88 15.95
CA PRO A 247 16.71 8.99 16.05
C PRO A 247 16.51 10.06 14.97
N ALA A 248 15.73 9.80 13.92
CA ALA A 248 15.44 10.78 12.87
C ALA A 248 14.02 11.37 12.94
N LEU A 249 13.19 10.96 13.91
CA LEU A 249 11.77 11.31 13.92
C LEU A 249 11.54 12.78 14.24
N ARG A 250 10.86 13.48 13.33
CA ARG A 250 10.55 14.90 13.41
C ARG A 250 9.05 15.18 13.47
N HIS A 251 8.23 14.28 12.94
CA HIS A 251 6.79 14.43 12.84
C HIS A 251 6.10 13.23 13.46
N LEU A 252 5.33 13.45 14.51
CA LEU A 252 4.55 12.41 15.19
C LEU A 252 3.09 12.80 15.25
N GLU A 253 2.23 11.95 14.70
CA GLU A 253 0.77 12.05 14.87
C GLU A 253 0.24 10.80 15.53
N LEU A 254 -0.53 10.98 16.60
CA LEU A 254 -1.18 9.91 17.34
C LEU A 254 -2.66 10.21 17.40
N THR A 255 -3.47 9.31 16.85
CA THR A 255 -4.93 9.42 16.85
C THR A 255 -5.54 8.24 17.60
N ARG A 256 -6.31 8.53 18.67
CA ARG A 256 -7.01 7.52 19.51
C ARG A 256 -6.04 6.59 20.25
N PHE A 257 -5.09 7.15 20.97
CA PHE A 257 -4.13 6.39 21.80
C PHE A 257 -4.34 6.66 23.29
N VAL A 258 -3.75 5.81 24.14
CA VAL A 258 -3.51 6.10 25.55
C VAL A 258 -2.01 6.35 25.71
N LEU A 259 -1.65 7.55 26.14
CA LEU A 259 -0.26 7.96 26.26
C LEU A 259 0.18 7.93 27.72
N ASN A 260 0.88 6.85 28.08
CA ASN A 260 1.66 6.75 29.30
C ASN A 260 3.13 7.10 29.02
N ILE A 261 3.39 8.38 28.72
CA ILE A 261 4.74 8.81 28.36
C ILE A 261 5.55 9.09 29.63
N SER A 262 6.03 8.01 30.23
CA SER A 262 7.00 8.09 31.31
C SER A 262 8.43 8.26 30.80
N GLN A 263 8.68 8.01 29.51
CA GLN A 263 10.00 8.05 28.90
C GLN A 263 10.20 9.30 28.04
N SER A 264 11.45 9.76 27.94
CA SER A 264 11.81 10.97 27.21
C SER A 264 11.45 10.88 25.74
N ILE A 265 10.51 11.71 25.30
CA ILE A 265 10.26 11.91 23.87
C ILE A 265 11.53 12.36 23.17
N ILE A 266 11.59 11.92 21.91
CA ILE A 266 12.55 12.21 20.87
C ILE A 266 12.87 13.73 20.81
N PRO A 267 14.06 14.16 21.27
CA PRO A 267 14.42 15.59 21.42
C PRO A 267 14.33 16.45 20.14
N GLN A 268 14.44 15.79 19.00
CA GLN A 268 14.42 16.36 17.65
C GLN A 268 13.02 16.44 17.03
N LEU A 269 11.98 16.09 17.79
CA LEU A 269 10.60 16.20 17.33
C LEU A 269 10.24 17.66 17.07
N GLU A 270 9.83 17.98 15.85
CA GLU A 270 9.45 19.32 15.39
C GLU A 270 7.93 19.51 15.34
N TYR A 271 7.17 18.43 15.13
CA TYR A 271 5.72 18.44 15.05
C TYR A 271 5.13 17.30 15.88
N LEU A 272 4.18 17.63 16.76
CA LEU A 272 3.42 16.68 17.56
C LEU A 272 1.92 16.95 17.44
N LYS A 273 1.17 15.97 16.95
CA LYS A 273 -0.29 15.99 16.94
C LYS A 273 -0.86 14.83 17.75
N LEU A 274 -1.74 15.16 18.69
CA LEU A 274 -2.46 14.24 19.56
C LEU A 274 -3.96 14.46 19.33
N ASP A 275 -4.62 13.54 18.63
CA ASP A 275 -6.07 13.60 18.36
C ASP A 275 -6.79 12.48 19.11
N SER A 276 -7.76 12.84 19.95
CA SER A 276 -8.57 11.89 20.72
C SER A 276 -7.71 10.98 21.60
N VAL A 277 -6.63 11.52 22.15
CA VAL A 277 -5.66 10.77 22.96
C VAL A 277 -5.96 10.95 24.44
N ARG A 278 -5.87 9.87 25.22
CA ARG A 278 -5.91 9.95 26.69
C ARG A 278 -4.53 10.27 27.21
N LEU A 279 -4.39 11.41 27.86
CA LEU A 279 -3.11 11.89 28.40
C LEU A 279 -3.13 11.75 29.92
N ASN A 280 -2.06 11.20 30.48
CA ASN A 280 -1.70 11.43 31.87
C ASN A 280 -1.02 12.80 31.96
N THR A 281 -1.47 13.67 32.87
CA THR A 281 -0.95 15.03 32.99
C THR A 281 0.56 15.06 33.23
N ASN A 282 1.07 14.15 34.07
CA ASN A 282 2.50 13.97 34.35
C ASN A 282 3.26 13.43 33.14
N GLY A 283 2.65 12.50 32.40
CA GLY A 283 3.26 11.96 31.18
C GLY A 283 3.41 13.03 30.09
N CYS A 284 2.36 13.84 29.89
CA CYS A 284 2.38 14.95 28.95
C CYS A 284 3.40 16.03 29.33
N SER A 285 3.49 16.38 30.61
CA SER A 285 4.47 17.38 31.05
C SER A 285 5.91 16.88 30.89
N ASN A 286 6.19 15.64 31.28
CA ASN A 286 7.50 15.01 31.10
C ASN A 286 7.89 14.88 29.63
N THR A 287 6.93 14.55 28.77
CA THR A 287 7.09 14.51 27.32
C THR A 287 7.56 15.84 26.76
N LEU A 288 6.75 16.88 26.97
CA LEU A 288 6.96 18.18 26.36
C LEU A 288 8.25 18.82 26.88
N ARG A 289 8.63 18.54 28.14
CA ARG A 289 9.91 18.98 28.71
C ARG A 289 11.13 18.55 27.89
N HIS A 290 11.09 17.41 27.22
CA HIS A 290 12.21 16.90 26.43
C HIS A 290 12.16 17.32 24.94
N ALA A 291 10.99 17.75 24.44
CA ALA A 291 10.79 18.14 23.05
C ALA A 291 11.27 19.58 22.76
N ARG A 292 12.58 19.82 22.89
CA ARG A 292 13.19 21.17 22.75
C ARG A 292 13.09 21.74 21.33
N SER A 293 12.99 20.87 20.33
CA SER A 293 12.89 21.25 18.91
C SER A 293 11.44 21.43 18.44
N LEU A 294 10.46 21.27 19.33
CA LEU A 294 9.05 21.26 18.96
C LEU A 294 8.61 22.64 18.49
N LYS A 295 8.16 22.72 17.24
CA LYS A 295 7.64 23.94 16.58
C LYS A 295 6.12 23.99 16.58
N THR A 296 5.48 22.83 16.40
CA THR A 296 4.02 22.73 16.31
C THR A 296 3.50 21.68 17.28
N LEU A 297 2.58 22.10 18.15
CA LEU A 297 1.85 21.24 19.07
C LEU A 297 0.35 21.35 18.79
N ILE A 298 -0.27 20.24 18.41
CA ILE A 298 -1.72 20.14 18.20
C ILE A 298 -2.26 19.08 19.14
N ILE A 299 -3.21 19.47 19.98
CA ILE A 299 -3.97 18.56 20.84
C ILE A 299 -5.45 18.77 20.52
N ASP A 300 -6.11 17.73 20.01
CA ASP A 300 -7.52 17.72 19.66
C ASP A 300 -8.25 16.60 20.42
N LYS A 301 -9.48 16.85 20.87
CA LYS A 301 -10.39 15.88 21.54
C LYS A 301 -9.76 15.03 22.64
N SER A 302 -8.71 15.53 23.28
CA SER A 302 -7.94 14.77 24.26
C SER A 302 -8.52 15.00 25.65
N SER A 303 -8.93 13.91 26.30
CA SER A 303 -9.45 13.94 27.66
C SER A 303 -8.37 13.54 28.65
N ASP A 304 -8.43 14.13 29.85
CA ASP A 304 -7.63 13.65 30.97
C ASP A 304 -8.03 12.21 31.32
N ALA A 305 -7.04 11.32 31.46
CA ALA A 305 -7.27 9.94 31.91
C ALA A 305 -7.62 9.89 33.42
N GLU A 306 -7.33 10.95 34.17
CA GLU A 306 -7.33 10.95 35.64
C GLU A 306 -8.70 10.88 36.31
N LEU A 307 -9.82 10.96 35.58
CA LEU A 307 -11.13 10.63 36.17
C LEU A 307 -11.19 9.18 36.71
N PHE A 308 -10.23 8.31 36.35
CA PHE A 308 -10.12 6.95 36.86
C PHE A 308 -9.04 6.71 37.92
N PHE A 309 -8.08 7.64 38.11
CA PHE A 309 -6.96 7.45 39.03
C PHE A 309 -7.04 8.48 40.18
N GLN A 310 -7.54 8.06 41.35
CA GLN A 310 -7.87 8.91 42.51
C GLN A 310 -6.67 9.51 43.28
N GLY A 311 -5.50 9.68 42.66
CA GLY A 311 -4.35 10.29 43.31
C GLY A 311 -4.14 11.71 42.80
N ASP A 312 -4.30 12.72 43.67
CA ASP A 312 -3.92 14.11 43.38
C ASP A 312 -2.43 14.12 42.96
N PRO A 313 -2.12 14.22 41.66
CA PRO A 313 -0.74 14.21 41.23
C PRO A 313 -0.16 15.52 41.75
N GLY A 314 0.84 15.46 42.63
CA GLY A 314 1.53 16.67 43.09
C GLY A 314 2.09 17.40 41.87
N ILE A 315 1.33 18.35 41.32
CA ILE A 315 1.69 19.12 40.14
C ILE A 315 2.98 19.83 40.53
N SER A 316 4.09 19.39 39.95
CA SER A 316 5.34 20.09 40.16
C SER A 316 5.14 21.53 39.70
N ASN A 317 5.46 22.50 40.58
CA ASN A 317 5.41 23.92 40.24
C ASN A 317 6.58 24.33 39.31
N ASP A 318 7.30 23.37 38.74
CA ASP A 318 8.35 23.60 37.77
C ASP A 318 7.76 24.22 36.50
N VAL A 319 8.37 25.31 36.07
CA VAL A 319 8.04 25.96 34.81
C VAL A 319 9.08 25.57 33.77
N TYR A 320 8.65 24.92 32.70
CA TYR A 320 9.48 24.51 31.56
C TYR A 320 9.40 25.53 30.43
N VAL A 321 10.44 25.59 29.59
CA VAL A 321 10.51 26.53 28.46
C VAL A 321 10.57 25.79 27.13
N LEU A 322 9.54 25.95 26.30
CA LEU A 322 9.51 25.45 24.92
C LEU A 322 10.01 26.55 23.98
N GLN A 323 11.34 26.62 23.83
CA GLN A 323 12.01 27.72 23.11
C GLN A 323 11.63 27.80 21.63
N SER A 324 11.34 26.67 20.99
CA SER A 324 11.12 26.59 19.55
C SER A 324 9.63 26.58 19.17
N LEU A 325 8.71 26.58 20.13
CA LEU A 325 7.29 26.39 19.85
C LEU A 325 6.69 27.65 19.23
N GLU A 326 6.31 27.53 17.96
CA GLU A 326 5.75 28.60 17.14
C GLU A 326 4.21 28.50 17.08
N ASN A 327 3.67 27.28 17.00
CA ASN A 327 2.24 27.06 16.82
C ASN A 327 1.69 26.11 17.89
N MET A 328 0.67 26.54 18.62
CA MET A 328 -0.04 25.72 19.61
C MET A 328 -1.54 25.72 19.31
N GLN A 329 -2.13 24.54 19.18
CA GLN A 329 -3.57 24.35 19.03
C GLN A 329 -4.08 23.39 20.09
N LEU A 330 -5.04 23.86 20.90
CA LEU A 330 -5.75 23.06 21.90
C LEU A 330 -7.24 23.11 21.57
N SER A 331 -7.77 21.98 21.10
CA SER A 331 -9.15 21.85 20.63
C SER A 331 -9.84 20.74 21.42
N TRP A 332 -11.05 20.98 21.94
CA TRP A 332 -11.83 20.00 22.69
C TRP A 332 -11.06 19.32 23.84
N CYS A 333 -10.15 20.06 24.47
CA CYS A 333 -9.33 19.59 25.59
C CYS A 333 -10.06 19.84 26.93
N SER A 334 -9.75 19.02 27.95
CA SER A 334 -10.21 19.30 29.32
C SER A 334 -9.60 20.59 29.87
N TYR A 335 -10.24 21.20 30.87
CA TYR A 335 -9.73 22.42 31.48
C TYR A 335 -8.45 22.12 32.28
N GLU A 336 -8.33 20.94 32.87
CA GLU A 336 -7.18 20.48 33.63
C GLU A 336 -5.95 20.40 32.73
N LEU A 337 -6.07 19.70 31.59
CA LEU A 337 -5.00 19.54 30.62
C LEU A 337 -4.58 20.89 30.04
N THR A 338 -5.56 21.72 29.65
CA THR A 338 -5.30 23.07 29.11
C THR A 338 -4.61 23.94 30.16
N GLY A 339 -5.11 23.93 31.39
CA GLY A 339 -4.56 24.68 32.51
C GLY A 339 -3.15 24.23 32.88
N MET A 340 -2.90 22.93 32.89
CA MET A 340 -1.57 22.35 33.12
C MET A 340 -0.59 22.83 32.04
N ILE A 341 -0.93 22.68 30.75
CA ILE A 341 -0.03 23.08 29.66
C ILE A 341 0.29 24.58 29.76
N LEU A 342 -0.72 25.43 29.95
CA LEU A 342 -0.52 26.89 29.99
C LEU A 342 0.18 27.39 31.26
N LYS A 343 0.04 26.70 32.40
CA LYS A 343 0.74 27.06 33.65
C LYS A 343 2.18 26.56 33.67
N THR A 344 2.40 25.34 33.17
CA THR A 344 3.68 24.63 33.26
C THR A 344 4.66 25.07 32.17
N PHE A 345 4.20 25.46 30.98
CA PHE A 345 5.08 25.77 29.84
C PHE A 345 5.12 27.25 29.48
N ARG A 346 6.32 27.83 29.45
CA ARG A 346 6.61 29.13 28.83
C ARG A 346 7.04 28.93 27.38
N CYS A 347 6.36 29.62 26.47
CA CYS A 347 6.60 29.51 25.03
C CYS A 347 6.98 30.89 24.47
N PRO A 348 8.26 31.32 24.59
CA PRO A 348 8.68 32.67 24.21
C PRO A 348 8.59 32.93 22.70
N SER A 349 8.60 31.89 21.86
CA SER A 349 8.54 31.98 20.40
C SER A 349 7.15 31.73 19.83
N LEU A 350 6.12 31.68 20.69
CA LEU A 350 4.76 31.33 20.27
C LEU A 350 4.18 32.44 19.39
N LEU A 351 3.89 32.10 18.14
CA LEU A 351 3.30 32.99 17.13
C LEU A 351 1.78 32.84 17.09
N GLU A 352 1.29 31.59 17.14
CA GLU A 352 -0.13 31.28 17.05
C GLU A 352 -0.60 30.41 18.21
N LEU A 353 -1.69 30.82 18.84
CA LEU A 353 -2.37 30.08 19.89
C LEU A 353 -3.86 29.94 19.56
N HIS A 354 -4.26 28.74 19.18
CA HIS A 354 -5.63 28.40 18.82
C HIS A 354 -6.28 27.62 19.95
N LEU A 355 -7.30 28.20 20.58
CA LEU A 355 -8.09 27.55 21.62
C LEU A 355 -9.52 27.39 21.11
N SER A 356 -10.00 26.15 20.97
CA SER A 356 -11.37 25.88 20.50
C SER A 356 -12.08 24.86 21.38
N ASN A 357 -13.32 25.13 21.77
CA ASN A 357 -14.16 24.23 22.57
C ASN A 357 -13.48 23.65 23.81
N VAL A 358 -12.61 24.42 24.46
CA VAL A 358 -12.10 24.09 25.81
C VAL A 358 -13.30 24.16 26.75
N THR A 359 -13.63 23.05 27.41
CA THR A 359 -14.87 22.93 28.19
C THR A 359 -14.98 24.03 29.25
N GLN A 360 -16.19 24.60 29.39
CA GLN A 360 -16.45 25.82 30.16
C GLN A 360 -16.12 25.64 31.65
N GLY A 361 -14.92 26.05 32.05
CA GLY A 361 -14.48 26.12 33.44
C GLY A 361 -13.37 27.15 33.69
N LEU A 362 -12.84 27.78 32.64
CA LEU A 362 -11.87 28.87 32.75
C LEU A 362 -12.55 30.15 33.24
N ALA A 363 -12.89 30.19 34.53
CA ALA A 363 -12.90 31.46 35.24
C ALA A 363 -11.44 31.96 35.26
N LEU A 364 -11.06 32.73 34.23
CA LEU A 364 -9.72 33.32 34.08
C LEU A 364 -9.48 34.34 35.21
N SER A 365 -9.18 33.86 36.42
CA SER A 365 -8.64 34.68 37.52
C SER A 365 -7.11 34.70 37.40
N ALA A 366 -6.59 35.28 36.32
CA ALA A 366 -5.15 35.48 36.19
C ALA A 366 -4.85 36.93 35.81
N SER A 367 -4.12 37.62 36.69
CA SER A 367 -3.53 38.93 36.44
C SER A 367 -2.09 38.73 35.97
N GLY A 368 -1.86 38.78 34.65
CA GLY A 368 -0.52 38.66 34.09
C GLY A 368 -0.43 39.11 32.63
N PRO A 369 0.74 39.58 32.17
CA PRO A 369 0.93 40.20 30.84
C PRO A 369 0.63 39.26 29.66
N PHE A 370 0.62 37.94 29.90
CA PHE A 370 0.27 36.93 28.91
C PHE A 370 -1.21 36.99 28.47
N LEU A 371 -2.12 37.40 29.35
CA LEU A 371 -3.54 37.47 29.04
C LEU A 371 -3.94 38.68 28.19
N ASN A 372 -3.18 39.77 28.26
CA ASN A 372 -3.40 40.91 27.37
C ASN A 372 -3.11 40.56 25.90
N HIS A 373 -2.28 39.54 25.64
CA HIS A 373 -2.06 39.03 24.29
C HIS A 373 -3.17 38.06 23.86
N LEU A 374 -3.64 37.19 24.76
CA LEU A 374 -4.75 36.26 24.53
C LEU A 374 -6.11 36.95 24.32
N ALA A 375 -6.34 38.08 24.98
CA ALA A 375 -7.57 38.85 24.81
C ALA A 375 -7.76 39.43 23.38
N HIS A 376 -6.69 39.50 22.58
CA HIS A 376 -6.74 39.98 21.19
C HIS A 376 -6.89 38.87 20.15
N THR A 377 -6.50 37.64 20.43
CA THR A 377 -6.61 36.50 19.50
C THR A 377 -7.91 35.71 19.67
N VAL A 378 -8.57 35.79 20.84
CA VAL A 378 -9.91 35.22 21.05
C VAL A 378 -10.97 36.22 20.56
N SER A 379 -11.02 36.49 19.25
CA SER A 379 -12.23 37.04 18.66
C SER A 379 -13.30 35.95 18.66
N ARG A 380 -14.44 36.25 19.29
CA ARG A 380 -15.64 35.41 19.44
C ARG A 380 -16.03 34.64 18.14
N PRO A 381 -16.74 33.49 18.28
CA PRO A 381 -17.11 32.62 17.16
C PRO A 381 -17.76 33.33 15.97
#